data_AF-V4YEL7-F1
#
_entry.id   AF-V4YEL7-F1
#
_cell.length_a   1.000
_cell.length_b   1.000
_cell.length_c   1.000
_cell.angle_alpha   90.00
_cell.angle_beta   90.00
_cell.angle_gamma   90.00
#
_symmetry.space_group_name_H-M   'P 1'
#
loop_
_entity.id
_entity.type
_entity.pdbx_description
1 polymer ?
#
loop_
_entity_poly.entity_id
_entity_poly.type
_entity_poly.pdbx_seq_one_letter_code
_entity_poly.pdbx_strand_id
1 'polypeptide(L)'
;MLISKNIKKFISSIEADCRVTLLPPEDGLAAIGQPIIPFALVRGTKGYLERITHQINGTYSIGCYDSCAVMIRRLIETLIIEAFENKKMAESIKNQSGDFYYLSELIEKTLAQRSWGLSRNARQALPKLKDIGDKSAHSRRFNAVRNDIDKIHLEIRLLVQELVSLAGLK
;
A
#
# COMPACT_ATOMS: atom_id res chain seq x y z
N MET A 1 8.65 19.97 40.51
CA MET A 1 9.23 21.17 39.88
C MET A 1 8.19 21.74 38.91
N LEU A 2 7.54 22.85 39.25
CA LEU A 2 6.49 23.46 38.42
C LEU A 2 7.14 24.29 37.30
N ILE A 3 7.06 23.82 36.06
CA ILE A 3 7.51 24.60 34.90
C ILE A 3 6.68 25.88 34.82
N SER A 4 7.36 27.04 34.76
CA SER A 4 6.74 28.36 34.62
C SER A 4 5.73 28.38 33.46
N LYS A 5 4.56 28.99 33.68
CA LYS A 5 3.51 29.15 32.64
C LYS A 5 4.05 29.85 31.39
N ASN A 6 5.02 30.75 31.54
CA ASN A 6 5.64 31.46 30.42
C ASN A 6 6.52 30.53 29.56
N ILE A 7 7.27 29.63 30.21
CA ILE A 7 8.10 28.63 29.51
C ILE A 7 7.20 27.64 28.74
N LYS A 8 6.11 27.18 29.36
CA LYS A 8 5.13 26.34 28.67
C LYS A 8 4.54 27.04 27.45
N LYS A 9 4.14 28.30 27.58
CA LYS A 9 3.55 29.07 26.47
C LYS A 9 4.55 29.24 25.32
N PHE A 10 5.81 29.55 25.62
CA PHE A 10 6.87 29.68 24.62
C PHE A 10 7.14 28.37 23.87
N ILE A 11 7.26 27.24 24.58
CA ILE A 11 7.46 25.92 23.94
C ILE A 11 6.29 25.57 23.03
N SER A 12 5.05 25.75 23.48
CA SER A 12 3.88 25.48 22.65
C SER A 12 3.79 26.38 21.41
N SER A 13 4.24 27.64 21.51
CA SER A 13 4.33 28.54 20.36
C SER A 13 5.37 28.07 19.33
N ILE A 14 6.56 27.64 19.77
CA ILE A 14 7.57 27.05 18.87
C ILE A 14 7.05 25.76 18.21
N GLU A 15 6.42 24.87 18.98
CA GLU A 15 5.85 23.64 18.43
C GLU A 15 4.79 23.92 17.36
N ALA A 16 3.98 24.97 17.55
CA ALA A 16 2.99 25.41 16.57
C ALA A 16 3.66 26.00 15.31
N ASP A 17 4.64 26.90 15.47
CA ASP A 17 5.36 27.51 14.36
C ASP A 17 6.12 26.48 13.52
N CYS A 18 6.75 25.50 14.18
CA CYS A 18 7.37 24.35 13.52
C CYS A 18 6.34 23.52 12.75
N ARG A 19 5.18 23.20 13.32
CA ARG A 19 4.14 22.44 12.60
C ARG A 19 3.57 23.17 11.39
N VAL A 20 3.46 24.50 11.46
CA VAL A 20 2.91 25.33 10.37
C VAL A 20 3.94 25.54 9.27
N THR A 21 5.21 25.73 9.62
CA THR A 21 6.30 25.98 8.67
C THR A 21 6.84 24.69 8.05
N LEU A 22 6.76 23.57 8.79
CA LEU A 22 7.13 22.22 8.35
C LEU A 22 5.88 21.45 7.92
N LEU A 23 5.13 22.00 6.95
CA LEU A 23 4.11 21.20 6.27
C LEU A 23 4.73 19.86 5.84
N PRO A 24 3.95 18.75 5.84
CA PRO A 24 4.44 17.50 5.27
C PRO A 24 4.97 17.76 3.85
N PRO A 25 6.15 17.22 3.49
CA PRO A 25 6.72 17.43 2.16
C PRO A 25 5.74 16.92 1.09
N GLU A 26 5.76 17.54 -0.09
CA GLU A 26 4.87 17.18 -1.21
C GLU A 26 5.03 15.70 -1.63
N ASP A 27 6.23 15.14 -1.50
CA ASP A 27 6.54 13.74 -1.79
C ASP A 27 6.10 12.76 -0.69
N GLY A 28 5.63 13.26 0.45
CA GLY A 28 5.30 12.47 1.64
C GLY A 28 6.53 12.08 2.47
N LEU A 29 6.28 11.46 3.63
CA LEU A 29 7.32 11.06 4.58
C LEU A 29 7.61 9.57 4.49
N ALA A 30 8.86 9.19 4.75
CA ALA A 30 9.20 7.81 5.02
C ALA A 30 8.62 7.37 6.38
N ALA A 31 8.30 6.09 6.50
CA ALA A 31 7.80 5.52 7.74
C ALA A 31 8.89 5.49 8.82
N ILE A 32 8.48 5.68 10.07
CA ILE A 32 9.32 5.53 11.25
C ILE A 32 9.05 4.14 11.83
N GLY A 33 10.07 3.28 11.95
CA GLY A 33 9.94 1.95 12.57
C GLY A 33 9.83 0.79 11.57
N GLN A 34 9.12 -0.28 11.96
CA GLN A 34 9.02 -1.51 11.16
C GLN A 34 8.11 -1.32 9.94
N PRO A 35 8.62 -1.45 8.70
CA PRO A 35 7.80 -1.32 7.50
C PRO A 35 6.95 -2.57 7.27
N ILE A 36 5.73 -2.40 6.75
CA ILE A 36 4.90 -3.50 6.22
C ILE A 36 5.51 -4.07 4.95
N ILE A 37 6.05 -3.20 4.09
CA ILE A 37 6.73 -3.58 2.86
C ILE A 37 8.16 -3.07 2.94
N PRO A 38 9.17 -3.96 3.02
CA PRO A 38 10.56 -3.55 2.95
C PRO A 38 10.81 -2.77 1.66
N PHE A 39 11.26 -1.52 1.77
CA PHE A 39 11.42 -0.63 0.62
C PHE A 39 12.40 -1.19 -0.43
N ALA A 40 13.32 -2.07 -0.02
CA ALA A 40 14.21 -2.80 -0.92
C ALA A 40 13.48 -3.57 -2.03
N LEU A 41 12.21 -3.96 -1.83
CA LEU A 41 11.42 -4.65 -2.86
C LEU A 41 11.04 -3.74 -4.03
N VAL A 42 10.89 -2.43 -3.80
CA VAL A 42 10.39 -1.47 -4.81
C VAL A 42 11.40 -0.38 -5.17
N ARG A 43 12.52 -0.28 -4.45
CA ARG A 43 13.57 0.72 -4.72
C ARG A 43 14.12 0.61 -6.15
N GLY A 44 14.19 1.70 -6.88
CA GLY A 44 14.65 1.76 -8.27
C GLY A 44 13.60 1.27 -9.27
N THR A 45 12.35 1.09 -8.85
CA THR A 45 11.24 0.78 -9.78
C THR A 45 10.54 2.08 -10.20
N LYS A 46 9.25 2.03 -10.53
CA LYS A 46 8.48 3.21 -10.93
C LYS A 46 8.21 4.10 -9.72
N GLY A 47 8.36 5.42 -9.88
CA GLY A 47 8.23 6.38 -8.76
C GLY A 47 6.89 6.31 -8.02
N TYR A 48 5.78 5.99 -8.70
CA TYR A 48 4.49 5.81 -8.03
C TYR A 48 4.44 4.56 -7.14
N LEU A 49 5.14 3.47 -7.49
CA LEU A 49 5.21 2.26 -6.65
C LEU A 49 5.97 2.53 -5.36
N GLU A 50 7.07 3.29 -5.46
CA GLU A 50 7.82 3.76 -4.31
C GLU A 50 6.96 4.67 -3.41
N ARG A 51 6.27 5.66 -4.00
CA ARG A 51 5.37 6.56 -3.27
C ARG A 51 4.23 5.80 -2.58
N ILE A 52 3.56 4.88 -3.27
CA ILE A 52 2.51 4.03 -2.67
C ILE A 52 3.09 3.22 -1.50
N THR A 53 4.30 2.68 -1.64
CA THR A 53 4.97 1.91 -0.58
C THR A 53 5.31 2.78 0.64
N HIS A 54 5.75 4.02 0.44
CA HIS A 54 5.91 4.98 1.52
C HIS A 54 4.59 5.27 2.23
N GLN A 55 3.50 5.46 1.49
CA GLN A 55 2.18 5.68 2.05
C GLN A 55 1.67 4.48 2.87
N ILE A 56 1.87 3.24 2.40
CA ILE A 56 1.54 2.02 3.15
C ILE A 56 2.30 1.98 4.49
N ASN A 57 3.62 2.12 4.42
CA ASN A 57 4.44 2.04 5.63
C ASN A 57 4.16 3.21 6.59
N GLY A 58 3.94 4.41 6.05
CA GLY A 58 3.63 5.62 6.82
C GLY A 58 2.32 5.51 7.57
N THR A 59 1.23 5.15 6.85
CA THR A 59 -0.10 4.96 7.45
C THR A 59 -0.10 3.87 8.52
N TYR A 60 0.65 2.77 8.33
CA TYR A 60 0.85 1.79 9.39
C TYR A 60 1.58 2.38 10.61
N SER A 61 2.69 3.10 10.40
CA SER A 61 3.52 3.63 11.49
C SER A 61 2.80 4.61 12.42
N ILE A 62 1.77 5.30 11.91
CA ILE A 62 0.96 6.26 12.68
C ILE A 62 -0.38 5.67 13.15
N GLY A 63 -0.63 4.38 12.90
CA GLY A 63 -1.85 3.69 13.34
C GLY A 63 -3.10 3.93 12.48
N CYS A 64 -2.96 4.46 11.26
CA CYS A 64 -4.04 4.61 10.29
C CYS A 64 -4.23 3.30 9.50
N TYR A 65 -4.73 2.25 10.16
CA TYR A 65 -4.76 0.90 9.59
C TYR A 65 -5.76 0.72 8.43
N ASP A 66 -6.91 1.41 8.44
CA ASP A 66 -7.83 1.39 7.29
C ASP A 66 -7.16 1.99 6.05
N SER A 67 -6.51 3.15 6.22
CA SER A 67 -5.73 3.79 5.15
C SER A 67 -4.58 2.89 4.68
N CYS A 68 -3.90 2.20 5.59
CA CYS A 68 -2.88 1.22 5.24
C CYS A 68 -3.44 0.10 4.36
N ALA A 69 -4.56 -0.50 4.74
CA ALA A 69 -5.22 -1.56 3.96
C ALA A 69 -5.66 -1.06 2.57
N VAL A 70 -6.21 0.15 2.47
CA VAL A 70 -6.58 0.76 1.19
C VAL A 70 -5.35 1.00 0.31
N MET A 71 -4.24 1.45 0.88
CA MET A 71 -3.01 1.65 0.13
C MET A 71 -2.38 0.33 -0.33
N ILE A 72 -2.47 -0.75 0.48
CA ILE A 72 -2.07 -2.10 0.08
C ILE A 72 -2.92 -2.57 -1.12
N ARG A 73 -4.24 -2.38 -1.07
CA ARG A 73 -5.16 -2.68 -2.18
C ARG A 73 -4.74 -1.96 -3.46
N ARG A 74 -4.45 -0.66 -3.37
CA ARG A 74 -3.97 0.16 -4.51
C ARG A 74 -2.66 -0.37 -5.09
N LEU A 75 -1.69 -0.73 -4.24
CA LEU A 75 -0.40 -1.27 -4.70
C LEU A 75 -0.58 -2.57 -5.47
N ILE A 76 -1.40 -3.49 -4.95
CA ILE A 76 -1.66 -4.79 -5.60
C ILE A 76 -2.32 -4.58 -6.95
N GLU A 77 -3.34 -3.71 -7.02
CA GLU A 77 -4.00 -3.35 -8.28
C GLU A 77 -3.00 -2.84 -9.31
N THR A 78 -2.15 -1.90 -8.90
CA THR A 78 -1.12 -1.31 -9.78
C THR A 78 -0.12 -2.37 -10.25
N LEU A 79 0.40 -3.20 -9.34
CA LEU A 79 1.37 -4.24 -9.69
C LEU A 79 0.79 -5.34 -10.60
N ILE A 80 -0.50 -5.67 -10.46
CA ILE A 80 -1.18 -6.57 -11.40
C ILE A 80 -1.20 -5.95 -12.79
N ILE A 81 -1.58 -4.67 -12.91
CA ILE A 81 -1.59 -3.95 -14.19
C ILE A 81 -0.19 -3.95 -14.81
N GLU A 82 0.85 -3.58 -14.05
CA GLU A 82 2.24 -3.63 -14.52
C GLU A 82 2.65 -5.03 -15.02
N ALA A 83 2.22 -6.09 -14.32
CA ALA A 83 2.49 -7.46 -14.75
C ALA A 83 1.82 -7.78 -16.10
N PHE A 84 0.55 -7.41 -16.29
CA PHE A 84 -0.13 -7.59 -17.58
C PHE A 84 0.49 -6.76 -18.70
N GLU A 85 0.89 -5.53 -18.43
CA GLU A 85 1.56 -4.66 -19.40
C GLU A 85 2.93 -5.20 -19.80
N ASN A 86 3.74 -5.64 -18.84
CA ASN A 86 5.04 -6.25 -19.09
C ASN A 86 4.91 -7.51 -19.95
N LYS A 87 3.86 -8.33 -19.72
CA LYS A 87 3.56 -9.54 -20.50
C LYS A 87 2.86 -9.26 -21.83
N LYS A 88 2.62 -8.00 -22.21
CA LYS A 88 1.91 -7.59 -23.43
C LYS A 88 0.48 -8.14 -23.51
N MET A 89 -0.19 -8.21 -22.36
CA MET A 89 -1.54 -8.76 -22.19
C MET A 89 -2.54 -7.73 -21.63
N ALA A 90 -2.18 -6.44 -21.61
CA ALA A 90 -3.00 -5.36 -21.02
C ALA A 90 -4.42 -5.28 -21.60
N GLU A 91 -4.61 -5.55 -22.89
CA GLU A 91 -5.93 -5.53 -23.53
C GLU A 91 -6.89 -6.59 -22.94
N SER A 92 -6.35 -7.68 -22.38
CA SER A 92 -7.18 -8.73 -21.77
C SER A 92 -7.80 -8.31 -20.42
N ILE A 93 -7.33 -7.21 -19.83
CA ILE A 93 -7.78 -6.67 -18.54
C ILE A 93 -8.42 -5.28 -18.65
N LYS A 94 -8.83 -4.90 -19.86
CA LYS A 94 -9.58 -3.66 -20.12
C LYS A 94 -11.03 -3.97 -20.51
N ASN A 95 -11.92 -3.05 -20.18
CA ASN A 95 -13.31 -3.06 -20.64
C ASN A 95 -13.41 -2.56 -22.10
N GLN A 96 -14.63 -2.53 -22.64
CA GLN A 96 -14.90 -2.05 -24.02
C GLN A 96 -14.58 -0.57 -24.23
N SER A 97 -14.54 0.22 -23.16
CA SER A 97 -14.19 1.64 -23.16
C SER A 97 -12.67 1.89 -23.10
N GLY A 98 -11.87 0.83 -22.92
CA GLY A 98 -10.41 0.92 -22.80
C GLY A 98 -9.90 1.13 -21.37
N ASP A 99 -10.78 1.20 -20.37
CA ASP A 99 -10.40 1.33 -18.97
C ASP A 99 -10.04 -0.02 -18.37
N PHE A 100 -9.07 -0.06 -17.46
CA PHE A 100 -8.76 -1.26 -16.69
C PHE A 100 -9.94 -1.66 -15.79
N TYR A 101 -10.13 -2.97 -15.61
CA TYR A 101 -11.12 -3.46 -14.66
C TYR A 101 -10.75 -3.14 -13.20
N TYR A 102 -11.72 -3.24 -12.30
CA TYR A 102 -11.47 -3.13 -10.87
C TYR A 102 -10.70 -4.33 -10.34
N LEU A 103 -10.15 -4.20 -9.12
CA LEU A 103 -9.31 -5.22 -8.50
C LEU A 103 -9.95 -6.62 -8.46
N SER A 104 -11.28 -6.72 -8.32
CA SER A 104 -11.98 -8.02 -8.32
C SER A 104 -11.69 -8.80 -9.60
N GLU A 105 -12.00 -8.21 -10.75
CA GLU A 105 -11.83 -8.84 -12.05
C GLU A 105 -10.34 -8.97 -12.41
N LEU A 106 -9.50 -8.01 -12.01
CA LEU A 106 -8.05 -8.10 -12.17
C LEU A 106 -7.48 -9.33 -11.45
N ILE A 107 -7.95 -9.62 -10.23
CA ILE A 107 -7.55 -10.83 -9.50
C ILE A 107 -8.02 -12.09 -10.22
N GLU A 108 -9.27 -12.14 -10.69
CA GLU A 108 -9.78 -13.29 -11.45
C GLU A 108 -8.93 -13.56 -12.71
N LYS A 109 -8.66 -12.51 -13.48
CA LYS A 109 -7.81 -12.56 -14.69
C LYS A 109 -6.40 -13.04 -14.35
N THR A 110 -5.82 -12.56 -13.24
CA THR A 110 -4.50 -12.93 -12.74
C THR A 110 -4.45 -14.42 -12.36
N LEU A 111 -5.43 -14.90 -11.59
CA LEU A 111 -5.49 -16.30 -11.13
C LEU A 111 -5.70 -17.29 -12.29
N ALA A 112 -6.33 -16.85 -13.38
CA ALA A 112 -6.52 -17.61 -14.61
C ALA A 112 -5.24 -17.71 -15.47
N GLN A 113 -4.21 -16.88 -15.23
CA GLN A 113 -2.95 -16.93 -15.99
C GLN A 113 -2.10 -18.14 -15.58
N ARG A 114 -2.26 -19.25 -16.31
CA ARG A 114 -1.48 -20.48 -16.07
C ARG A 114 0.00 -20.32 -16.38
N SER A 115 0.35 -19.47 -17.37
CA SER A 115 1.73 -19.24 -17.82
C SER A 115 2.59 -18.47 -16.81
N TRP A 116 1.98 -17.82 -15.82
CA TRP A 116 2.71 -16.98 -14.86
C TRP A 116 3.34 -17.78 -13.73
N GLY A 117 2.95 -19.05 -13.54
CA GLY A 117 3.51 -19.88 -12.47
C GLY A 117 3.23 -19.36 -11.06
N LEU A 118 2.15 -18.59 -10.87
CA LEU A 118 1.80 -17.96 -9.59
C LEU A 118 1.85 -18.97 -8.43
N SER A 119 2.59 -18.60 -7.39
CA SER A 119 2.75 -19.38 -6.17
C SER A 119 1.42 -19.60 -5.47
N ARG A 120 1.32 -20.71 -4.72
CA ARG A 120 0.14 -20.99 -3.89
C ARG A 120 -0.14 -19.85 -2.89
N ASN A 121 0.92 -19.24 -2.37
CA ASN A 121 0.82 -18.13 -1.42
C ASN A 121 0.22 -16.89 -2.09
N ALA A 122 0.69 -16.48 -3.28
CA ALA A 122 0.10 -15.36 -4.01
C ALA A 122 -1.37 -15.61 -4.36
N ARG A 123 -1.69 -16.82 -4.81
CA ARG A 123 -3.08 -17.22 -5.13
C ARG A 123 -4.03 -17.09 -3.93
N GLN A 124 -3.55 -17.40 -2.72
CA GLN A 124 -4.33 -17.28 -1.49
C GLN A 124 -4.33 -15.86 -0.91
N ALA A 125 -3.26 -15.08 -1.14
CA ALA A 125 -3.12 -13.72 -0.64
C ALA A 125 -4.06 -12.75 -1.37
N LEU A 126 -4.15 -12.84 -2.70
CA LEU A 126 -4.90 -11.88 -3.52
C LEU A 126 -6.36 -11.65 -3.02
N PRO A 127 -7.19 -12.68 -2.81
CA PRO A 127 -8.56 -12.47 -2.33
C PRO A 127 -8.62 -11.89 -0.90
N LYS A 128 -7.70 -12.29 -0.02
CA LYS A 128 -7.65 -11.81 1.38
C LYS A 128 -7.29 -10.32 1.46
N LEU A 129 -6.31 -9.90 0.69
CA LEU A 129 -5.83 -8.52 0.67
C LEU A 129 -6.86 -7.58 0.02
N LYS A 130 -7.59 -8.07 -0.98
CA LYS A 130 -8.79 -7.38 -1.48
C LYS A 130 -9.84 -7.24 -0.39
N ASP A 131 -10.22 -8.33 0.29
CA ASP A 131 -11.28 -8.33 1.29
C ASP A 131 -11.05 -7.33 2.43
N ILE A 132 -9.84 -7.31 3.03
CA ILE A 132 -9.51 -6.32 4.06
C ILE A 132 -9.51 -4.89 3.51
N GLY A 133 -9.00 -4.68 2.28
CA GLY A 133 -8.99 -3.37 1.63
C GLY A 133 -10.41 -2.84 1.37
N ASP A 134 -11.30 -3.68 0.85
CA ASP A 134 -12.70 -3.33 0.58
C ASP A 134 -13.47 -3.06 1.88
N LYS A 135 -13.26 -3.88 2.92
CA LYS A 135 -13.84 -3.63 4.24
C LYS A 135 -13.38 -2.28 4.80
N SER A 136 -12.08 -2.00 4.72
CA SER A 136 -11.50 -0.73 5.20
C SER A 136 -11.99 0.48 4.40
N ALA A 137 -12.29 0.31 3.11
CA ALA A 137 -12.76 1.40 2.25
C ALA A 137 -14.27 1.67 2.37
N HIS A 138 -15.09 0.63 2.58
CA HIS A 138 -16.53 0.71 2.31
C HIS A 138 -17.41 0.27 3.47
N SER A 139 -16.90 -0.50 4.44
CA SER A 139 -17.73 -0.99 5.53
C SER A 139 -17.90 0.04 6.64
N ARG A 140 -19.13 0.50 6.85
CA ARG A 140 -19.52 1.37 7.98
C ARG A 140 -19.29 0.78 9.38
N ARG A 141 -18.99 -0.52 9.50
CA ARG A 141 -18.90 -1.25 10.77
C ARG A 141 -17.55 -1.95 10.96
N PHE A 142 -16.64 -1.81 10.01
CA PHE A 142 -15.29 -2.35 10.12
C PHE A 142 -14.33 -1.18 10.18
N ASN A 143 -13.45 -1.20 11.18
CA ASN A 143 -12.27 -0.35 11.24
C ASN A 143 -11.11 -1.32 11.48
N ALA A 144 -10.15 -1.33 10.56
CA ALA A 144 -8.97 -2.17 10.69
C ALA A 144 -8.21 -1.81 11.97
N VAL A 145 -7.72 -2.82 12.67
CA VAL A 145 -6.78 -2.64 13.77
C VAL A 145 -5.40 -3.20 13.40
N ARG A 146 -4.39 -2.88 14.20
CA ARG A 146 -3.00 -3.33 13.98
C ARG A 146 -2.89 -4.82 13.67
N ASN A 147 -3.58 -5.63 14.46
CA ASN A 147 -3.55 -7.09 14.34
C ASN A 147 -4.11 -7.58 12.99
N ASP A 148 -5.04 -6.86 12.38
CA ASP A 148 -5.57 -7.25 11.06
C ASP A 148 -4.51 -7.09 9.97
N ILE A 149 -3.67 -6.04 10.05
CA ILE A 149 -2.54 -5.83 9.14
C ILE A 149 -1.38 -6.78 9.47
N ASP A 150 -1.07 -6.98 10.75
CA ASP A 150 0.03 -7.86 11.17
C ASP A 150 -0.19 -9.31 10.71
N LYS A 151 -1.44 -9.80 10.78
CA LYS A 151 -1.82 -11.15 10.36
C LYS A 151 -1.57 -11.44 8.87
N ILE A 152 -1.55 -10.41 8.04
CA ILE A 152 -1.37 -10.52 6.58
C ILE A 152 -0.02 -10.01 6.11
N HIS A 153 0.86 -9.60 7.04
CA HIS A 153 2.14 -8.97 6.73
C HIS A 153 3.01 -9.86 5.82
N LEU A 154 3.09 -11.16 6.13
CA LEU A 154 3.91 -12.09 5.35
C LEU A 154 3.33 -12.27 3.94
N GLU A 155 2.01 -12.38 3.81
CA GLU A 155 1.32 -12.47 2.53
C GLU A 155 1.58 -11.24 1.67
N ILE A 156 1.54 -10.04 2.24
CA ILE A 156 1.85 -8.79 1.52
C ILE A 156 3.29 -8.84 1.01
N ARG A 157 4.25 -9.15 1.88
CA ARG A 157 5.67 -9.18 1.54
C ARG A 157 5.98 -10.14 0.40
N LEU A 158 5.42 -11.36 0.45
CA LEU A 158 5.62 -12.37 -0.59
C LEU A 158 4.93 -11.99 -1.90
N LEU A 159 3.67 -11.52 -1.84
CA LEU A 159 2.92 -11.14 -3.02
C LEU A 159 3.56 -9.96 -3.75
N VAL A 160 3.99 -8.93 -3.02
CA VAL A 160 4.64 -7.75 -3.62
C VAL A 160 5.93 -8.16 -4.32
N GLN A 161 6.75 -9.01 -3.70
CA GLN A 161 7.98 -9.50 -4.32
C GLN A 161 7.71 -10.28 -5.61
N GLU A 162 6.70 -11.16 -5.60
CA GLU A 162 6.32 -11.97 -6.76
C GLU A 162 5.75 -11.11 -7.91
N LEU A 163 4.85 -10.17 -7.61
CA LEU A 163 4.26 -9.28 -8.62
C LEU A 163 5.27 -8.29 -9.21
N VAL A 164 6.19 -7.75 -8.40
CA VAL A 164 7.30 -6.90 -8.89
C VAL A 164 8.17 -7.67 -9.90
N SER A 165 8.45 -8.94 -9.63
CA SER A 165 9.21 -9.78 -10.56
C SER A 165 8.41 -10.10 -11.83
N LEU A 166 7.11 -10.42 -11.70
CA LEU A 166 6.24 -10.64 -12.86
C LEU A 166 6.11 -9.40 -13.76
N ALA A 167 6.10 -8.22 -13.13
CA ALA A 167 6.11 -6.91 -13.79
C ALA A 167 7.46 -6.57 -14.45
N GLY A 168 8.51 -7.40 -14.29
CA GLY A 168 9.82 -7.16 -14.90
C GLY A 168 10.51 -5.92 -14.34
N LEU A 169 10.18 -5.54 -13.10
CA LEU A 169 10.72 -4.35 -12.43
C LEU A 169 11.98 -4.68 -11.61
N LYS A 170 12.15 -5.95 -11.22
CA LYS A 170 13.33 -6.51 -10.56
C LYS A 170 13.52 -8.00 -10.86
#